data_AF-A0A0Q0SB23-F1
#
_entry.id   AF-A0A0Q0SB23-F1
#
_cell.length_a   1.000
_cell.length_b   1.000
_cell.length_c   1.000
_cell.angle_alpha   90.00
_cell.angle_beta   90.00
_cell.angle_gamma   90.00
#
_symmetry.space_group_name_H-M   'P 1'
#
loop_
_entity.id
_entity.type
_entity.pdbx_description
1 polymer ?
#
loop_
_entity_poly.entity_id
_entity_poly.type
_entity_poly.pdbx_seq_one_letter_code
_entity_poly.pdbx_strand_id
1 'polypeptide(L)'
;MRKILFLIFIPLLSCKSTDRSLLNEYKNYASHDIIVDSVKTFTYGLPFISPIETERKIQETRKYKRDSVYKKYGLYKQNQGCVIGDKKMDKAIKEYHRITDVYLVSRNGKGWKEKMEKELNVLSED
;
A
#
# COMPACT_ATOMS: atom_id res chain seq x y z
N MET A 1 -25.83 25.69 53.41
CA MET A 1 -26.11 26.11 52.03
C MET A 1 -25.27 25.28 51.06
N ARG A 2 -25.86 24.24 50.45
CA ARG A 2 -25.19 23.34 49.50
C ARG A 2 -25.16 24.00 48.11
N LYS A 3 -23.98 24.33 47.60
CA LYS A 3 -23.81 24.80 46.21
C LYS A 3 -23.75 23.56 45.30
N ILE A 4 -24.80 23.33 44.52
CA ILE A 4 -24.82 22.30 43.48
C ILE A 4 -24.09 22.89 42.27
N LEU A 5 -22.92 22.33 41.96
CA LEU A 5 -22.16 22.66 40.76
C LEU A 5 -22.79 21.89 39.59
N PHE A 6 -23.48 22.58 38.69
CA PHE A 6 -23.93 22.00 37.43
C PHE A 6 -22.71 21.81 36.51
N LEU A 7 -22.22 20.57 36.42
CA LEU A 7 -21.27 20.18 35.39
C LEU A 7 -22.03 20.07 34.06
N ILE A 8 -21.88 21.08 33.21
CA ILE A 8 -22.35 21.06 31.83
C ILE A 8 -21.48 20.05 31.07
N PHE A 9 -22.02 18.84 30.88
CA PHE A 9 -21.46 17.86 29.97
C PHE A 9 -21.77 18.32 28.54
N ILE A 10 -20.82 19.00 27.90
CA ILE A 10 -20.89 19.28 26.46
C ILE A 10 -20.49 17.98 25.75
N PRO A 11 -21.38 17.29 25.02
CA PRO A 11 -20.96 16.18 24.18
C PRO A 11 -20.12 16.78 23.04
N LEU A 12 -18.81 16.60 23.11
CA LEU A 12 -17.91 16.81 21.99
C LEU A 12 -18.26 15.77 20.92
N LEU A 13 -19.28 16.07 20.11
CA LEU A 13 -19.45 15.46 18.79
C LEU A 13 -18.28 15.94 17.93
N SER A 14 -17.13 15.32 18.14
CA SER A 14 -15.97 15.43 17.27
C SER A 14 -16.37 14.82 15.93
N CYS A 15 -16.86 15.66 15.03
CA CYS A 15 -17.00 15.33 13.63
C CYS A 15 -15.59 15.14 13.06
N LYS A 16 -15.02 13.94 13.22
CA LYS A 16 -13.73 13.57 12.65
C LYS A 16 -13.93 13.53 11.14
N SER A 17 -13.46 14.56 10.44
CA SER A 17 -13.58 14.62 8.98
C SER A 17 -12.97 13.36 8.36
N THR A 18 -13.71 12.70 7.47
CA THR A 18 -13.35 11.41 6.85
C THR A 18 -11.94 11.42 6.24
N ASP A 19 -11.49 12.57 5.73
CA ASP A 19 -10.17 12.77 5.12
C ASP A 19 -9.01 12.64 6.12
N ARG A 20 -9.20 13.12 7.35
CA ARG A 20 -8.20 12.95 8.42
C ARG A 20 -8.15 11.50 8.88
N SER A 21 -9.25 10.75 8.71
CA SER A 21 -9.29 9.32 9.02
C SER A 21 -8.45 8.50 8.03
N LEU A 22 -8.68 8.66 6.73
CA LEU A 22 -7.98 7.88 5.69
C LEU A 22 -6.47 8.15 5.68
N LEU A 23 -6.05 9.41 5.80
CA LEU A 23 -4.62 9.75 5.84
C LEU A 23 -3.92 9.11 7.04
N ASN A 24 -4.56 9.14 8.22
CA ASN A 24 -3.99 8.53 9.43
C ASN A 24 -3.97 7.00 9.33
N GLU A 25 -4.96 6.41 8.68
CA GLU A 25 -4.98 4.97 8.41
C GLU A 25 -3.78 4.54 7.55
N TYR A 26 -3.50 5.25 6.46
CA TYR A 26 -2.33 4.96 5.61
C TYR A 26 -1.00 5.19 6.31
N LYS A 27 -0.91 6.17 7.22
CA LYS A 27 0.27 6.31 8.10
C LYS A 27 0.44 5.11 9.02
N ASN A 28 -0.64 4.61 9.61
CA ASN A 28 -0.59 3.44 10.47
C ASN A 28 -0.22 2.18 9.67
N TYR A 29 -0.73 2.03 8.44
CA TYR A 29 -0.31 0.97 7.54
C TYR A 29 1.18 1.06 7.22
N ALA A 30 1.70 2.24 6.90
CA ALA A 30 3.13 2.42 6.63
C ALA A 30 3.98 1.97 7.84
N SER A 31 3.63 2.42 9.04
CA SER A 31 4.32 2.03 10.28
C SER A 31 4.27 0.52 10.52
N HIS A 32 3.09 -0.09 10.38
CA HIS A 32 2.91 -1.53 10.57
C HIS A 32 3.71 -2.34 9.53
N ASP A 33 3.59 -1.98 8.25
CA ASP A 33 4.22 -2.68 7.14
C ASP A 33 5.75 -2.64 7.19
N ILE A 34 6.32 -1.53 7.70
CA ILE A 34 7.76 -1.43 8.00
C ILE A 34 8.15 -2.43 9.09
N ILE A 35 7.36 -2.54 10.16
CA ILE A 35 7.65 -3.44 11.29
C ILE A 35 7.62 -4.91 10.84
N VAL A 36 6.69 -5.27 9.96
CA VAL A 36 6.53 -6.66 9.48
C VAL A 36 7.29 -6.96 8.18
N ASP A 37 8.13 -6.03 7.70
CA ASP A 37 8.89 -6.14 6.44
C ASP A 37 8.02 -6.53 5.22
N SER A 38 6.88 -5.86 5.06
CA SER A 38 5.89 -6.14 4.01
C SER A 38 5.24 -4.86 3.49
N VAL A 39 6.05 -4.02 2.84
CA VAL A 39 5.60 -2.73 2.30
C VAL A 39 4.73 -2.93 1.06
N LYS A 40 3.56 -2.31 1.06
CA LYS A 40 2.62 -2.35 -0.05
C LYS A 40 3.16 -1.58 -1.25
N THR A 41 3.17 -2.23 -2.40
CA THR A 41 3.23 -1.58 -3.71
C THR A 41 1.83 -1.58 -4.29
N PHE A 42 1.27 -0.38 -4.50
CA PHE A 42 -0.09 -0.25 -5.02
C PHE A 42 -0.09 -0.41 -6.53
N THR A 43 -0.94 -1.32 -7.02
CA THR A 43 -1.18 -1.51 -8.45
C THR A 43 -2.64 -1.20 -8.77
N TYR A 44 -2.91 -0.90 -10.03
CA TYR A 44 -4.24 -0.55 -10.51
C TYR A 44 -4.64 -1.42 -11.69
N GLY A 45 -5.94 -1.44 -11.97
CA GLY A 45 -6.52 -2.19 -13.07
C GLY A 45 -7.12 -3.52 -12.65
N LEU A 46 -7.85 -4.13 -13.60
CA LEU A 46 -8.45 -5.43 -13.42
C LEU A 46 -7.45 -6.53 -13.82
N PRO A 47 -7.31 -7.61 -13.03
CA PRO A 47 -6.48 -8.73 -13.45
C PRO A 47 -7.08 -9.34 -14.71
N PHE A 48 -6.28 -9.45 -15.77
CA PHE A 48 -6.63 -10.27 -16.91
C PHE A 48 -6.38 -11.74 -16.55
N ILE A 49 -7.34 -12.60 -16.88
CA ILE A 49 -7.24 -14.06 -16.70
C ILE A 49 -7.51 -14.65 -18.07
N SER A 50 -6.54 -15.37 -18.66
CA SER A 50 -6.78 -16.02 -19.95
C SER A 50 -7.89 -17.07 -19.81
N PRO A 51 -8.83 -17.13 -20.76
CA PRO A 51 -9.82 -18.20 -20.83
C PRO A 51 -9.19 -19.54 -21.26
N ILE A 52 -7.96 -19.53 -21.78
CA ILE A 52 -7.22 -20.72 -22.20
C ILE A 52 -6.43 -21.26 -21.01
N GLU A 53 -6.74 -22.51 -20.63
CA GLU A 53 -6.17 -23.16 -19.44
C GLU A 53 -4.64 -23.17 -19.40
N THR A 54 -4.00 -23.51 -20.53
CA THR A 54 -2.53 -23.55 -20.64
C THR A 54 -1.92 -22.17 -20.43
N GLU A 55 -2.51 -21.14 -21.04
CA GLU A 55 -2.06 -19.75 -20.88
C GLU A 55 -2.28 -19.26 -19.46
N ARG A 56 -3.39 -19.63 -18.82
CA ARG A 56 -3.69 -19.30 -17.42
C ARG A 56 -2.62 -19.86 -16.48
N LYS A 57 -2.20 -21.11 -16.66
CA LYS A 57 -1.09 -21.71 -15.87
C LYS A 57 0.23 -20.98 -16.07
N ILE A 58 0.52 -20.57 -17.31
CA ILE A 58 1.72 -19.76 -17.63
C ILE A 58 1.62 -18.39 -16.93
N GLN A 59 0.46 -17.74 -16.97
CA GLN A 59 0.22 -16.47 -16.29
C GLN A 59 0.39 -16.58 -14.78
N GLU A 60 -0.13 -17.63 -14.15
CA GLU A 60 0.03 -17.89 -12.71
C GLU A 60 1.51 -18.11 -12.34
N THR A 61 2.23 -18.87 -13.16
CA THR A 61 3.67 -19.10 -12.96
C THR A 61 4.46 -17.80 -13.08
N ARG A 62 4.19 -16.98 -14.10
CA ARG A 62 4.79 -15.66 -14.27
C ARG A 62 4.45 -14.74 -13.10
N LYS A 63 3.20 -14.76 -12.62
CA LYS A 63 2.77 -13.99 -11.45
C LYS A 63 3.57 -14.39 -10.21
N TYR A 64 3.69 -15.69 -9.93
CA TYR A 64 4.46 -16.19 -8.79
C TYR A 64 5.93 -15.77 -8.86
N LYS A 65 6.58 -15.92 -10.02
CA LYS A 65 7.96 -15.47 -10.24
C LYS A 65 8.13 -13.96 -10.01
N ARG A 66 7.19 -13.14 -10.50
CA ARG A 66 7.23 -11.70 -10.24
C ARG A 66 7.04 -11.41 -8.76
N ASP A 67 6.08 -12.05 -8.11
CA ASP A 67 5.77 -11.82 -6.69
C ASP A 67 6.93 -12.23 -5.77
N SER A 68 7.72 -13.25 -6.13
CA SER A 68 8.94 -13.59 -5.39
C SER A 68 10.01 -12.50 -5.49
N VAL A 69 10.16 -11.86 -6.66
CA VAL A 69 11.04 -10.68 -6.81
C VAL A 69 10.57 -9.54 -5.92
N TYR A 70 9.28 -9.19 -5.91
CA TYR A 70 8.78 -8.14 -4.99
C TYR A 70 9.07 -8.47 -3.53
N LYS A 71 8.81 -9.71 -3.09
CA LYS A 71 9.08 -10.15 -1.71
C LYS A 71 10.56 -10.05 -1.34
N LYS A 72 11.47 -10.37 -2.26
CA LYS A 72 12.92 -10.18 -2.06
C LYS A 72 13.27 -8.75 -1.67
N TYR A 73 12.56 -7.76 -2.23
CA TYR A 73 12.73 -6.33 -1.93
C TYR A 73 11.84 -5.80 -0.80
N GLY A 74 11.14 -6.68 -0.07
CA GLY A 74 10.31 -6.32 1.09
C GLY A 74 8.95 -5.77 0.68
N LEU A 75 8.51 -6.11 -0.53
CA LEU A 75 7.30 -5.58 -1.13
C LEU A 75 6.19 -6.64 -1.23
N TYR A 76 4.97 -6.18 -1.03
CA TYR A 76 3.74 -6.93 -1.25
C TYR A 76 2.83 -6.15 -2.21
N LYS A 77 2.32 -6.81 -3.25
CA LYS A 77 1.41 -6.17 -4.21
C LYS A 77 0.01 -6.06 -3.62
N GLN A 78 -0.50 -4.83 -3.57
CA GLN A 78 -1.88 -4.54 -3.24
C GLN A 78 -2.58 -3.96 -4.48
N ASN A 79 -3.47 -4.74 -5.10
CA ASN A 79 -4.29 -4.21 -6.19
C ASN A 79 -5.43 -3.37 -5.61
N GLN A 80 -5.50 -2.10 -5.99
CA GLN A 80 -6.59 -1.19 -5.62
C GLN A 80 -7.78 -1.26 -6.58
N GLY A 81 -7.66 -2.07 -7.65
CA GLY A 81 -8.67 -2.17 -8.69
C GLY A 81 -8.67 -0.95 -9.61
N CYS A 82 -9.84 -0.61 -10.15
CA CYS A 82 -10.02 0.57 -10.99
C CYS A 82 -10.51 1.74 -10.13
N VAL A 83 -9.60 2.65 -9.78
CA VAL A 83 -9.90 3.87 -9.02
C VAL A 83 -9.59 5.07 -9.92
N ILE A 84 -10.62 5.83 -10.32
CA ILE A 84 -10.46 6.99 -11.21
C ILE A 84 -10.74 8.27 -10.41
N GLY A 85 -9.73 9.14 -10.33
CA GLY A 85 -9.91 10.52 -9.85
C GLY A 85 -10.10 10.71 -8.35
N ASP A 86 -9.76 9.71 -7.51
CA ASP A 86 -9.84 9.86 -6.05
C ASP A 86 -8.61 10.57 -5.47
N LYS A 87 -8.68 11.90 -5.45
CA LYS A 87 -7.64 12.77 -4.89
C LYS A 87 -7.31 12.47 -3.42
N LYS A 88 -8.27 11.95 -2.65
CA LYS A 88 -8.06 11.66 -1.22
C LYS A 88 -7.23 10.39 -1.07
N MET A 89 -7.57 9.37 -1.86
CA MET A 89 -6.79 8.14 -1.95
C MET A 89 -5.37 8.41 -2.44
N ASP A 90 -5.21 9.21 -3.50
CA ASP A 90 -3.90 9.58 -4.04
C ASP A 90 -3.02 10.26 -2.97
N LYS A 91 -3.62 11.16 -2.17
CA LYS A 91 -2.92 11.83 -1.06
C LYS A 91 -2.50 10.85 0.03
N ALA A 92 -3.36 9.87 0.37
CA ALA A 92 -3.08 8.87 1.38
C ALA A 92 -1.96 7.91 0.92
N ILE A 93 -2.02 7.43 -0.33
CA ILE A 93 -0.98 6.58 -0.96
C ILE A 93 0.34 7.33 -1.06
N LYS A 94 0.33 8.61 -1.44
CA LYS A 94 1.55 9.43 -1.49
C LYS A 94 2.20 9.56 -0.12
N GLU A 95 1.41 9.77 0.93
CA GLU A 95 1.94 9.85 2.30
C GLU A 95 2.49 8.50 2.77
N TYR A 96 1.84 7.39 2.42
CA TYR A 96 2.35 6.04 2.66
C TYR A 96 3.74 5.85 2.04
N HIS A 97 3.89 6.17 0.74
CA HIS A 97 5.19 6.07 0.05
C HIS A 97 6.25 6.97 0.66
N ARG A 98 5.89 8.21 1.03
CA ARG A 98 6.82 9.14 1.68
C ARG A 98 7.45 8.54 2.95
N ILE A 99 6.70 7.72 3.70
CA ILE A 99 7.18 7.06 4.91
C ILE A 99 7.98 5.80 4.57
N THR A 100 7.45 4.94 3.68
CA THR A 100 8.05 3.63 3.41
C THR A 100 9.26 3.69 2.48
N ASP A 101 9.38 4.69 1.62
CA ASP A 101 10.52 4.82 0.70
C ASP A 101 11.85 5.00 1.46
N VAL A 102 11.84 5.73 2.58
CA VAL A 102 13.02 5.91 3.44
C VAL A 102 13.48 4.55 3.99
N TYR A 103 12.52 3.75 4.46
CA TYR A 103 12.78 2.39 4.94
C TYR A 103 13.31 1.49 3.81
N LEU A 104 12.68 1.50 2.63
CA LEU A 104 13.08 0.66 1.50
C LEU A 104 14.49 0.98 0.99
N VAL A 105 14.89 2.26 0.98
CA VAL A 105 16.28 2.67 0.68
C VAL A 105 17.24 2.16 1.75
N SER A 106 16.88 2.25 3.03
CA SER A 106 17.71 1.71 4.12
C SER A 106 17.85 0.19 4.05
N ARG A 107 16.77 -0.52 3.69
CA ARG A 107 16.71 -1.99 3.59
C ARG A 107 17.49 -2.52 2.40
N ASN A 108 17.28 -1.93 1.21
CA ASN A 108 17.74 -2.49 -0.06
C ASN A 108 18.93 -1.71 -0.68
N GLY A 109 19.31 -0.59 -0.08
CA GLY A 109 20.35 0.31 -0.58
C GLY A 109 19.85 1.27 -1.68
N LYS A 110 20.68 2.29 -1.99
CA LYS A 110 20.39 3.24 -3.06
C LYS A 110 20.31 2.52 -4.42
N GLY A 111 19.34 2.91 -5.25
CA GLY A 111 19.15 2.33 -6.58
C GLY A 111 18.48 0.94 -6.57
N TRP A 112 17.81 0.56 -5.48
CA TRP A 112 17.18 -0.75 -5.36
C TRP A 112 16.02 -0.94 -6.34
N LYS A 113 15.29 0.13 -6.67
CA LYS A 113 14.13 0.08 -7.55
C LYS A 113 14.55 -0.31 -8.96
N GLU A 114 15.62 0.28 -9.47
CA GLU A 114 16.20 -0.03 -10.78
C GLU A 114 16.74 -1.47 -10.83
N LYS A 115 17.33 -1.97 -9.73
CA LYS A 115 17.77 -3.37 -9.64
C LYS A 115 16.58 -4.33 -9.68
N MET A 116 15.53 -4.05 -8.91
CA MET A 116 14.30 -4.83 -8.91
C MET A 116 13.63 -4.83 -10.30
N GLU A 117 13.55 -3.66 -10.95
CA GLU A 117 12.97 -3.53 -12.30
C GLU A 117 13.75 -4.35 -13.33
N LYS A 118 15.09 -4.37 -13.27
CA LYS A 118 15.91 -5.27 -14.11
C LYS A 118 15.58 -6.74 -13.87
N GLU A 119 15.46 -7.18 -12.62
CA GLU A 119 15.05 -8.56 -12.31
C GLU A 119 13.64 -8.88 -12.85
N LEU A 120 12.71 -7.93 -12.79
CA LEU A 120 11.36 -8.10 -13.32
C LEU A 120 11.30 -8.13 -14.85
N ASN A 121 12.19 -7.41 -15.54
CA ASN A 121 12.23 -7.34 -17.00
C ASN A 121 12.76 -8.64 -17.62
N VAL A 122 13.75 -9.28 -16.99
CA VAL A 122 14.20 -10.62 -17.39
C VAL A 122 13.03 -11.61 -17.40
N LEU A 123 12.09 -11.49 -16.46
CA LEU A 123 10.91 -12.36 -16.38
C LEU A 123 9.81 -12.04 -17.40
N SER A 124 9.90 -10.93 -18.14
CA SER A 124 8.94 -10.57 -19.20
C SER A 124 9.41 -10.95 -20.61
N GLU A 125 10.69 -11.29 -20.76
CA GLU A 125 11.30 -11.70 -22.04
C GLU A 125 11.21 -13.22 -22.28
N ASP A 126 10.76 -13.99 -21.28
CA ASP A 126 10.41 -15.43 -21.33
C ASP A 126 8.90 -15.67 -21.56
#